data_AF-A0A833YA93-F1
#
_entry.id   AF-A0A833YA93-F1
#
_cell.length_a   1.000
_cell.length_b   1.000
_cell.length_c   1.000
_cell.angle_alpha   90.00
_cell.angle_beta   90.00
_cell.angle_gamma   90.00
#
_symmetry.space_group_name_H-M   'P 1'
#
loop_
_entity.id
_entity.type
_entity.pdbx_description
1 polymer ?
#
loop_
_entity_poly.entity_id
_entity_poly.type
_entity_poly.pdbx_seq_one_letter_code
_entity_poly.pdbx_strand_id
1 'polypeptide(L)'
;MMRCCHVCRLPGRVLGLRAARLPLAVVLALLLVAGALTTLLPSNRDDRVLELRREAKAGGRPVRDAFTLVMQTYNRTDLLLRLLNHYQALPRLHRVIVVWNNVGEKAPEDLWNALGPHPVPVAFKPQTANRMRNRLQAFPELETEAVLMVDDDMLISAQDLAFAFSVWQVRLLNAW
;
A
#
# COMPACT_ATOMS: atom_id res chain seq x y z
N MET A 1 59.58 0.32 -64.30
CA MET A 1 59.61 1.53 -63.45
C MET A 1 58.86 1.24 -62.15
N MET A 2 59.54 1.52 -61.03
CA MET A 2 59.04 1.79 -59.66
C MET A 2 57.68 2.55 -59.65
N ARG A 3 56.77 2.51 -58.68
CA ARG A 3 56.76 2.44 -57.19
C ARG A 3 55.25 2.32 -56.79
N CYS A 4 54.86 1.50 -55.80
CA CYS A 4 54.54 1.87 -54.39
C CYS A 4 53.34 2.86 -54.23
N CYS A 5 52.38 2.79 -53.29
CA CYS A 5 52.02 1.89 -52.19
C CYS A 5 50.63 2.33 -51.61
N HIS A 6 50.09 1.51 -50.68
CA HIS A 6 49.26 1.86 -49.50
C HIS A 6 47.71 1.94 -49.55
N VAL A 7 47.11 0.82 -49.08
CA VAL A 7 46.24 0.67 -47.90
C VAL A 7 45.19 1.76 -47.60
N CYS A 8 43.92 1.32 -47.51
CA CYS A 8 43.03 1.70 -46.40
C CYS A 8 42.13 0.51 -46.01
N ARG A 9 42.27 0.05 -44.75
CA ARG A 9 41.39 -0.90 -44.06
C ARG A 9 40.20 -0.16 -43.46
N LEU A 10 39.01 -0.77 -43.48
CA LEU A 10 38.02 -0.64 -42.40
C LEU A 10 37.34 -2.02 -42.16
N PRO A 11 37.25 -2.52 -40.92
CA PRO A 11 36.64 -3.81 -40.61
C PRO A 11 35.16 -3.61 -40.22
N GLY A 12 34.25 -4.09 -41.07
CA GLY A 12 32.84 -4.27 -40.69
C GLY A 12 32.68 -5.50 -39.80
N ARG A 13 32.68 -5.30 -38.47
CA ARG A 13 32.21 -6.30 -37.50
C ARG A 13 30.70 -6.46 -37.66
N VAL A 14 30.26 -7.51 -38.34
CA VAL A 14 28.87 -7.99 -38.22
C VAL A 14 28.82 -8.89 -36.99
N LEU A 15 28.21 -8.39 -35.92
CA LEU A 15 27.89 -9.13 -34.71
C LEU A 15 26.83 -10.19 -35.07
N GLY A 16 27.28 -11.39 -35.43
CA GLY A 16 26.40 -12.53 -35.65
C GLY A 16 25.74 -12.94 -34.35
N LEU A 17 24.46 -12.57 -34.19
CA LEU A 17 23.57 -13.17 -33.20
C LEU A 17 23.55 -14.69 -33.43
N ARG A 18 24.32 -15.43 -32.64
CA ARG A 18 24.09 -16.86 -32.48
C ARG A 18 22.78 -16.98 -31.71
N ALA A 19 21.67 -17.16 -32.42
CA ALA A 19 20.42 -17.60 -31.81
C ALA A 19 20.70 -18.92 -31.09
N ALA A 20 20.83 -18.86 -29.76
CA ALA A 20 20.92 -20.05 -28.94
C ALA A 20 19.62 -20.81 -29.13
N ARG A 21 19.67 -21.92 -29.87
CA ARG A 21 18.60 -22.91 -29.90
C ARG A 21 18.55 -23.51 -28.50
N LEU A 22 17.86 -22.85 -27.57
CA LEU A 22 17.42 -23.51 -26.34
C LEU A 22 16.69 -24.76 -26.80
N PRO A 23 17.19 -25.97 -26.48
CA PRO A 23 16.55 -27.18 -26.95
C PRO A 23 15.12 -27.13 -26.45
N LEU A 24 14.15 -27.46 -27.31
CA LEU A 24 12.72 -27.42 -26.99
C LEU A 24 12.41 -28.09 -25.62
N ALA A 25 13.19 -29.12 -25.28
CA ALA A 25 13.18 -29.79 -24.00
C ALA A 25 13.44 -28.87 -22.78
N VAL A 26 14.35 -27.90 -22.87
CA VAL A 26 14.62 -26.93 -21.79
C VAL A 26 13.48 -25.94 -21.64
N VAL A 27 12.90 -25.47 -22.76
CA VAL A 27 11.71 -24.60 -22.70
C VAL A 27 10.52 -25.36 -22.11
N LEU A 28 10.31 -26.60 -22.54
CA LEU A 28 9.25 -27.46 -22.01
C LEU A 28 9.45 -27.76 -20.52
N ALA A 29 10.70 -28.03 -20.09
CA ALA A 29 11.02 -28.25 -18.69
C ALA A 29 10.76 -26.99 -17.85
N LEU A 30 11.13 -25.81 -18.33
CA LEU A 30 10.84 -24.55 -17.63
C LEU A 30 9.33 -24.28 -17.51
N LEU A 31 8.54 -24.60 -18.55
CA LEU A 31 7.09 -24.47 -18.51
C LEU A 31 6.44 -25.47 -17.53
N LEU A 32 6.94 -26.70 -17.46
CA LEU A 32 6.49 -27.70 -16.50
C LEU A 32 6.82 -27.30 -15.06
N VAL A 33 8.02 -26.77 -14.82
CA VAL A 33 8.43 -26.25 -13.51
C VAL A 33 7.60 -25.03 -13.11
N ALA A 34 7.33 -24.11 -14.04
CA ALA A 34 6.47 -22.95 -13.78
C ALA A 34 5.04 -23.38 -13.45
N GLY A 35 4.48 -24.33 -14.21
CA GLY A 35 3.16 -24.92 -13.94
C GLY A 35 3.10 -25.60 -12.57
N ALA A 36 4.08 -26.44 -12.24
CA ALA A 36 4.16 -27.07 -10.93
C ALA A 36 4.28 -26.03 -9.79
N LEU A 37 5.07 -24.97 -9.97
CA LEU A 37 5.22 -23.91 -8.99
C LEU A 37 3.92 -23.12 -8.76
N THR A 38 3.11 -22.93 -9.81
CA THR A 38 1.77 -22.31 -9.65
C THR A 38 0.81 -23.19 -8.85
N THR A 39 0.98 -24.53 -8.85
CA THR A 39 0.18 -25.44 -8.02
C THR A 39 0.64 -25.50 -6.55
N LEU A 40 1.88 -25.09 -6.27
CA LEU A 40 2.46 -25.02 -4.92
C LEU A 40 2.26 -23.65 -4.25
N LEU A 41 1.89 -22.63 -5.02
CA LEU A 41 1.52 -21.32 -4.48
C LEU A 41 0.04 -21.35 -4.06
N PRO A 42 -0.30 -21.04 -2.79
CA PRO A 42 -1.69 -21.00 -2.36
C PRO A 42 -2.40 -19.83 -3.05
N SER A 43 -3.24 -20.14 -4.02
CA SER A 43 -4.17 -19.20 -4.67
C SER A 43 -5.29 -18.86 -3.68
N ASN A 44 -5.06 -17.91 -2.77
CA ASN A 44 -6.06 -17.49 -1.79
C ASN A 44 -6.01 -15.98 -1.50
N ARG A 45 -5.96 -15.14 -2.53
CA ARG A 45 -5.91 -13.68 -2.34
C ARG A 45 -7.16 -12.92 -2.79
N ASP A 46 -8.05 -13.53 -3.56
CA ASP A 46 -9.27 -12.85 -4.01
C ASP A 46 -10.51 -13.25 -3.20
N ASP A 47 -10.63 -14.53 -2.83
CA ASP A 47 -11.77 -15.03 -2.06
C ASP A 47 -11.78 -14.50 -0.62
N ARG A 48 -10.62 -14.46 0.05
CA ARG A 48 -10.48 -13.84 1.39
C ARG A 48 -10.81 -12.36 1.40
N VAL A 49 -10.43 -11.61 0.36
CA VAL A 49 -10.71 -10.17 0.28
C VAL A 49 -12.21 -9.94 0.06
N LEU A 50 -12.86 -10.80 -0.73
CA LEU A 50 -14.30 -10.73 -0.95
C LEU A 50 -15.10 -11.18 0.29
N GLU A 51 -14.63 -12.19 1.01
CA GLU A 51 -15.23 -12.63 2.28
C GLU A 51 -15.07 -11.57 3.38
N LEU A 52 -13.88 -10.98 3.55
CA LEU A 52 -13.67 -9.83 4.44
C LEU A 52 -14.60 -8.66 4.09
N ARG A 53 -14.83 -8.41 2.80
CA ARG A 53 -15.74 -7.35 2.31
C ARG A 53 -17.21 -7.68 2.54
N ARG A 54 -17.59 -8.96 2.56
CA ARG A 54 -18.95 -9.43 2.88
C ARG A 54 -19.23 -9.39 4.37
N GLU A 55 -18.26 -9.75 5.21
CA GLU A 55 -18.37 -9.64 6.67
C GLU A 55 -18.46 -8.17 7.12
N ALA A 56 -17.71 -7.26 6.51
CA ALA A 56 -17.80 -5.83 6.80
C ALA A 56 -19.17 -5.20 6.48
N LYS A 57 -19.96 -5.80 5.57
CA LYS A 57 -21.24 -5.24 5.12
C LYS A 57 -22.45 -5.73 5.94
N ALA A 58 -22.28 -6.74 6.78
CA ALA A 58 -23.36 -7.37 7.54
C ALA A 58 -23.26 -7.04 9.04
N GLY A 59 -23.65 -5.81 9.44
CA GLY A 59 -23.93 -5.47 10.85
C GLY A 59 -22.91 -5.99 11.88
N GLY A 60 -21.63 -5.90 11.54
CA GLY A 60 -20.56 -6.58 12.27
C GLY A 60 -20.30 -5.94 13.62
N ARG A 61 -20.15 -6.77 14.65
CA ARG A 61 -19.57 -6.37 15.94
C ARG A 61 -18.26 -5.62 15.65
N PRO A 62 -17.98 -4.49 16.34
CA PRO A 62 -16.77 -3.74 16.08
C PRO A 62 -15.54 -4.64 16.24
N VAL A 63 -14.56 -4.44 15.37
CA VAL A 63 -13.29 -5.18 15.38
C VAL A 63 -12.59 -4.88 16.70
N ARG A 64 -12.52 -5.90 17.54
CA ARG A 64 -11.80 -5.87 18.81
C ARG A 64 -10.31 -5.98 18.56
N ASP A 65 -9.51 -5.48 19.49
CA ASP A 65 -8.04 -5.58 19.43
C ASP A 65 -7.33 -4.82 18.30
N ALA A 66 -8.05 -3.96 17.58
CA ALA A 66 -7.52 -3.10 16.52
C ALA A 66 -8.00 -1.64 16.66
N PHE A 67 -7.35 -0.73 15.94
CA PHE A 67 -7.72 0.68 15.88
C PHE A 67 -7.75 1.23 14.47
N THR A 68 -8.52 2.30 14.27
CA THR A 68 -8.55 3.06 13.01
C THR A 68 -7.79 4.37 13.19
N LEU A 69 -6.89 4.69 12.25
CA LEU A 69 -6.22 5.98 12.20
C LEU A 69 -7.13 7.00 11.50
N VAL A 70 -7.35 8.15 12.13
CA VAL A 70 -8.00 9.31 11.51
C VAL A 70 -6.98 10.44 11.43
N MET A 71 -6.64 10.84 10.21
CA MET A 71 -5.69 11.92 9.94
C MET A 71 -6.36 12.97 9.08
N GLN A 72 -6.40 14.21 9.57
CA GLN A 72 -6.91 15.35 8.80
C GLN A 72 -5.74 16.12 8.22
N THR A 73 -5.82 16.45 6.93
CA THR A 73 -4.76 17.20 6.25
C THR A 73 -5.28 18.39 5.46
N TYR A 74 -4.48 19.46 5.44
CA TYR A 74 -4.70 20.66 4.66
C TYR A 74 -3.36 21.23 4.18
N ASN A 75 -3.19 21.37 2.87
CA ASN A 75 -2.03 21.92 2.19
C ASN A 75 -0.68 21.26 2.55
N ARG A 76 -0.68 19.94 2.85
CA ARG A 76 0.49 19.16 3.29
C ARG A 76 0.52 17.75 2.69
N THR A 77 0.13 17.64 1.42
CA THR A 77 -0.06 16.35 0.73
C THR A 77 1.21 15.48 0.70
N ASP A 78 2.37 16.10 0.56
CA ASP A 78 3.67 15.43 0.56
C ASP A 78 4.00 14.84 1.94
N LEU A 79 3.74 15.59 3.01
CA LEU A 79 3.94 15.14 4.38
C LEU A 79 2.95 14.04 4.75
N LEU A 80 1.68 14.19 4.36
CA LEU A 80 0.65 13.16 4.49
C LEU A 80 1.12 11.83 3.90
N LEU A 81 1.60 11.81 2.65
CA LEU A 81 2.03 10.55 2.01
C LEU A 81 3.21 9.90 2.74
N ARG A 82 4.14 10.70 3.27
CA ARG A 82 5.24 10.20 4.10
C ARG A 82 4.74 9.60 5.42
N LEU A 83 3.81 10.27 6.08
CA LEU A 83 3.20 9.78 7.33
C LEU A 83 2.37 8.51 7.09
N LEU A 84 1.57 8.47 6.01
CA LEU A 84 0.83 7.27 5.62
C LEU A 84 1.77 6.08 5.38
N ASN A 85 2.93 6.32 4.77
CA ASN A 85 3.93 5.26 4.57
C ASN A 85 4.51 4.72 5.89
N HIS A 86 4.67 5.58 6.90
CA HIS A 86 5.06 5.16 8.24
C HIS A 86 3.93 4.40 8.96
N TYR A 87 2.73 4.98 8.97
CA TYR A 87 1.62 4.48 9.76
C TYR A 87 0.99 3.20 9.21
N GLN A 88 1.03 2.97 7.89
CA GLN A 88 0.49 1.73 7.31
C GLN A 88 1.17 0.45 7.83
N ALA A 89 2.37 0.57 8.40
CA ALA A 89 3.14 -0.55 8.96
C ALA A 89 2.85 -0.81 10.45
N LEU A 90 1.94 -0.06 11.07
CA LEU A 90 1.62 -0.22 12.49
C LEU A 90 0.94 -1.57 12.77
N PRO A 91 1.34 -2.28 13.84
CA PRO A 91 0.61 -3.44 14.30
C PRO A 91 -0.79 -3.02 14.78
N ARG A 92 -1.79 -3.87 14.56
CA ARG A 92 -3.19 -3.67 14.98
C ARG A 92 -3.90 -2.46 14.35
N LEU A 93 -3.30 -1.83 13.34
CA LEU A 93 -4.00 -0.86 12.50
C LEU A 93 -4.97 -1.60 11.58
N HIS A 94 -6.26 -1.29 11.66
CA HIS A 94 -7.29 -1.88 10.82
C HIS A 94 -7.48 -1.10 9.51
N ARG A 95 -7.45 0.22 9.60
CA ARG A 95 -7.80 1.14 8.52
C ARG A 95 -7.24 2.53 8.76
N VAL A 96 -7.04 3.27 7.69
CA VAL A 96 -6.77 4.70 7.75
C VAL A 96 -7.91 5.48 7.08
N ILE A 97 -8.38 6.53 7.74
CA ILE A 97 -9.32 7.51 7.20
C ILE A 97 -8.57 8.83 7.07
N VAL A 98 -8.40 9.29 5.85
CA VAL A 98 -7.80 10.58 5.54
C VAL A 98 -8.92 11.59 5.34
N VAL A 99 -9.02 12.56 6.24
CA VAL A 99 -9.96 13.68 6.14
C VAL A 99 -9.31 14.77 5.29
N TRP A 100 -9.75 14.87 4.05
CA TRP A 100 -9.14 15.72 3.03
C TRP A 100 -9.81 17.10 3.02
N ASN A 101 -9.15 18.09 3.62
CA ASN A 101 -9.68 19.46 3.74
C ASN A 101 -9.28 20.40 2.59
N ASN A 102 -8.54 19.93 1.58
CA ASN A 102 -8.21 20.73 0.39
C ASN A 102 -9.43 20.79 -0.54
N VAL A 103 -10.34 21.72 -0.25
CA VAL A 103 -11.60 21.88 -0.99
C VAL A 103 -11.32 22.26 -2.44
N GLY A 104 -11.90 21.51 -3.37
CA GLY A 104 -11.68 21.72 -4.81
C GLY A 104 -10.44 21.04 -5.36
N GLU A 105 -9.58 20.48 -4.52
CA GLU A 105 -8.43 19.69 -4.94
C GLU A 105 -8.73 18.19 -4.88
N LYS A 106 -8.20 17.44 -5.85
CA LYS A 106 -8.33 15.99 -5.87
C LYS A 106 -7.40 15.38 -4.81
N ALA A 107 -7.96 14.50 -3.97
CA ALA A 107 -7.16 13.71 -3.02
C ALA A 107 -6.16 12.80 -3.77
N PRO A 108 -4.99 12.48 -3.18
CA PRO A 108 -3.94 11.71 -3.82
C PRO A 108 -4.24 10.20 -3.85
N GLU A 109 -5.51 9.80 -4.00
CA GLU A 109 -5.95 8.40 -3.97
C GLU A 109 -5.41 7.60 -5.15
N ASP A 110 -5.42 8.16 -6.36
CA ASP A 110 -4.86 7.49 -7.55
C ASP A 110 -3.35 7.24 -7.38
N LEU A 111 -2.64 8.23 -6.86
CA LEU A 111 -1.21 8.14 -6.59
C LEU A 111 -0.93 7.10 -5.51
N TRP A 112 -1.70 7.11 -4.42
CA TRP A 112 -1.60 6.12 -3.37
C TRP A 112 -1.80 4.72 -3.92
N ASN A 113 -2.90 4.47 -4.63
CA ASN A 113 -3.22 3.16 -5.21
C ASN A 113 -2.14 2.68 -6.20
N ALA A 114 -1.50 3.58 -6.94
CA ALA A 114 -0.40 3.25 -7.85
C ALA A 114 0.89 2.82 -7.11
N LEU A 115 1.07 3.21 -5.84
CA LEU A 115 2.22 2.83 -5.00
C LEU A 115 1.97 1.53 -4.20
N GLY A 116 0.80 0.90 -4.36
CA GLY A 116 0.43 -0.33 -3.66
C GLY A 116 1.21 -1.57 -4.12
N PRO A 117 1.00 -2.74 -3.47
CA PRO A 117 -0.06 -3.01 -2.48
C PRO A 117 0.25 -2.47 -1.08
N HIS A 118 -0.78 -1.99 -0.39
CA HIS A 118 -0.69 -1.48 0.99
C HIS A 118 -1.16 -2.53 2.00
N PRO A 119 -0.57 -2.57 3.22
CA PRO A 119 -0.97 -3.53 4.27
C PRO A 119 -2.40 -3.31 4.78
N VAL A 120 -2.87 -2.06 4.76
CA VAL A 120 -4.17 -1.66 5.29
C VAL A 120 -4.92 -0.77 4.29
N PRO A 121 -6.26 -0.81 4.26
CA PRO A 121 -7.05 0.08 3.43
C PRO A 121 -6.94 1.54 3.91
N VAL A 122 -6.81 2.47 2.96
CA VAL A 122 -6.80 3.91 3.19
C VAL A 122 -7.99 4.53 2.46
N ALA A 123 -8.87 5.21 3.20
CA ALA A 123 -10.04 5.87 2.65
C ALA A 123 -9.85 7.39 2.66
N PHE A 124 -9.78 7.99 1.48
CA PHE A 124 -9.77 9.45 1.35
C PHE A 124 -11.20 9.99 1.41
N LYS A 125 -11.43 10.98 2.29
CA LYS A 125 -12.74 11.61 2.52
C LYS A 125 -12.67 13.09 2.18
N PRO A 126 -12.92 13.49 0.92
CA PRO A 126 -13.04 14.88 0.52
C PRO A 126 -14.12 15.59 1.34
N GLN A 127 -13.78 16.78 1.85
CA GLN A 127 -14.69 17.60 2.63
C GLN A 127 -15.22 18.78 1.82
N THR A 128 -16.44 19.23 2.14
CA THR A 128 -17.10 20.35 1.45
C THR A 128 -16.57 21.72 1.89
N ALA A 129 -15.98 21.80 3.09
CA ALA A 129 -15.37 23.01 3.65
C ALA A 129 -14.17 22.63 4.52
N ASN A 130 -13.12 23.46 4.55
CA ASN A 130 -12.00 23.28 5.47
C ASN A 130 -12.44 23.64 6.91
N ARG A 131 -12.71 22.62 7.74
CA ARG A 131 -13.10 22.80 9.14
C ARG A 131 -12.38 21.80 10.03
N MET A 132 -11.92 22.26 11.19
CA MET A 132 -11.24 21.41 12.18
C MET A 132 -12.13 20.27 12.71
N ARG A 133 -13.44 20.47 12.75
CA ARG A 133 -14.39 19.46 13.22
C ARG A 133 -14.64 18.32 12.23
N ASN A 134 -14.13 18.39 11.00
CA ASN A 134 -14.39 17.36 9.99
C ASN A 134 -13.85 15.99 10.43
N ARG A 135 -12.75 15.96 11.19
CA ARG A 135 -12.20 14.73 11.78
C ARG A 135 -13.02 14.10 12.90
N LEU A 136 -14.04 14.81 13.41
CA LEU A 136 -14.93 14.34 14.47
C LEU A 136 -16.25 13.77 13.94
N GLN A 137 -16.40 13.67 12.61
CA GLN A 137 -17.59 13.10 12.00
C GLN A 137 -17.67 11.59 12.25
N ALA A 138 -18.90 11.08 12.34
CA ALA A 138 -19.14 9.65 12.36
C ALA A 138 -18.94 9.09 10.94
N PHE A 139 -17.77 8.51 10.68
CA PHE A 139 -17.50 7.85 9.40
C PHE A 139 -18.11 6.44 9.40
N PRO A 140 -18.85 6.04 8.37
CA PRO A 140 -19.41 4.68 8.28
C PRO A 140 -18.33 3.60 8.15
N GLU A 141 -17.11 3.96 7.76
CA GLU A 141 -15.95 3.08 7.72
C GLU A 141 -15.26 2.89 9.08
N LEU A 142 -15.75 3.51 10.16
CA LEU A 142 -15.22 3.24 11.50
C LEU A 142 -15.81 1.92 12.04
N GLU A 143 -15.01 0.86 11.93
CA GLU A 143 -15.38 -0.49 12.38
C GLU A 143 -14.71 -0.89 13.71
N THR A 144 -13.76 -0.09 14.21
CA THR A 144 -13.00 -0.39 15.43
C THR A 144 -13.52 0.37 16.65
N GLU A 145 -13.38 -0.20 17.84
CA GLU A 145 -13.73 0.48 19.11
C GLU A 145 -12.74 1.62 19.43
N ALA A 146 -11.47 1.50 19.02
CA ALA A 146 -10.46 2.53 19.17
C ALA A 146 -10.30 3.40 17.92
N VAL A 147 -10.07 4.70 18.15
CA VAL A 147 -9.66 5.66 17.13
C VAL A 147 -8.36 6.32 17.55
N LEU A 148 -7.34 6.20 16.71
CA LEU A 148 -6.10 6.97 16.84
C LEU A 148 -6.24 8.23 15.98
N MET A 149 -6.30 9.40 16.62
CA MET A 149 -6.39 10.67 15.92
C MET A 149 -5.03 11.38 15.97
N VAL A 150 -4.46 11.68 14.81
CA VAL A 150 -3.11 12.27 14.68
C VAL A 150 -3.13 13.41 13.66
N ASP A 151 -2.40 14.48 13.97
CA ASP A 151 -2.22 15.62 13.04
C ASP A 151 -1.27 15.25 11.89
N ASP A 152 -1.38 15.92 10.75
CA ASP A 152 -0.64 15.61 9.53
C ASP A 152 0.84 16.07 9.53
N ASP A 153 1.35 16.52 10.68
CA ASP A 153 2.75 16.87 10.93
C ASP A 153 3.36 16.12 12.12
N MET A 154 2.62 15.19 12.71
CA MET A 154 3.08 14.42 13.86
C MET A 154 3.53 13.04 13.40
N LEU A 155 4.80 12.71 13.71
CA LEU A 155 5.36 11.38 13.53
C LEU A 155 5.60 10.76 14.90
N ILE A 156 4.81 9.73 15.24
CA ILE A 156 4.89 9.01 16.52
C ILE A 156 5.46 7.62 16.25
N SER A 157 6.39 7.15 17.09
CA SER A 157 7.02 5.84 16.91
C SER A 157 6.00 4.70 17.03
N ALA A 158 6.26 3.58 16.33
CA ALA A 158 5.40 2.41 16.40
C ALA A 158 5.36 1.81 17.82
N GLN A 159 6.47 1.90 18.56
CA GLN A 159 6.60 1.42 19.93
C GLN A 159 5.71 2.23 20.87
N ASP A 160 5.73 3.56 20.77
CA ASP A 160 4.90 4.43 21.60
C ASP A 160 3.42 4.23 21.32
N LEU A 161 3.05 4.06 20.05
CA LEU A 161 1.65 3.78 19.69
C LEU A 161 1.19 2.40 20.14
N ALA A 162 2.03 1.37 20.03
CA ALA A 162 1.70 0.04 20.54
C ALA A 162 1.49 0.05 22.06
N PHE A 163 2.34 0.80 22.78
CA PHE A 163 2.19 0.98 24.22
C PHE A 163 0.95 1.80 24.57
N ALA A 164 0.72 2.94 23.91
CA ALA A 164 -0.47 3.77 24.16
C ALA A 164 -1.76 3.00 23.90
N PHE A 165 -1.80 2.19 22.84
CA PHE A 165 -2.94 1.34 22.54
C PHE A 165 -3.16 0.28 23.63
N SER A 166 -2.12 -0.39 24.13
CA SER A 166 -2.27 -1.39 25.20
C SER A 166 -2.82 -0.76 26.50
N VAL A 167 -2.36 0.46 26.85
CA VAL A 167 -2.89 1.22 28.00
C VAL A 167 -4.37 1.56 27.80
N TRP A 168 -4.76 1.98 26.60
CA TRP A 168 -6.15 2.26 26.27
C TRP A 168 -7.05 1.03 26.45
N GLN A 169 -6.57 -0.15 26.01
CA GLN A 169 -7.33 -1.41 26.15
C GLN A 169 -7.56 -1.78 27.62
N VAL A 170 -6.55 -1.63 28.49
CA VAL A 170 -6.69 -1.92 29.93
C VAL A 170 -7.75 -1.03 30.58
N ARG A 171 -7.79 0.25 30.20
CA ARG A 171 -8.76 1.19 30.79
C ARG A 171 -10.20 0.87 30.42
N LEU A 172 -10.45 0.31 29.23
CA LEU A 172 -11.79 -0.16 28.85
C LEU A 172 -12.24 -1.38 29.65
N LEU A 173 -11.33 -2.29 29.99
CA LEU A 173 -11.65 -3.50 30.75
C LEU A 173 -12.00 -3.20 32.22
N ASN A 174 -11.52 -2.08 32.76
CA ASN A 174 -11.76 -1.67 34.15
C ASN A 174 -12.90 -0.64 34.31
N ALA A 175 -13.54 -0.23 33.22
CA ALA A 175 -14.60 0.79 33.22
C ALA A 175 -16.03 0.19 33.27
N TRP A 176 -16.15 -1.13 33.41
CA TRP A 176 -17.40 -1.88 33.50
C TRP A 176 -17.35 -2.89 34.65
#